data_AF-A0A8E0S5T5-F1
#
_entry.id   AF-A0A8E0S5T5-F1
#
_cell.length_a   1.000
_cell.length_b   1.000
_cell.length_c   1.000
_cell.angle_alpha   90.00
_cell.angle_beta   90.00
_cell.angle_gamma   90.00
#
_symmetry.space_group_name_H-M   'P 1'
#
loop_
_entity.id
_entity.type
_entity.pdbx_description
1 polymer ?
#
loop_
_entity_poly.entity_id
_entity_poly.type
_entity_poly.pdbx_seq_one_letter_code
_entity_poly.pdbx_strand_id
1 'polypeptide(L)'
;MDEDIGECSALIRIAQYQYVHILNQNTNVTRLVLGPRTYVCLKDEKVALPPTDMVSIPPMHYCLVENPIMRSPAGEPILDGAGQIKLRLGDTEYRFHQDAFPLYPGERLISRVEKLPLVNENQALCLRAVTNFIDDNNLQRVAGQKWLFEGPAAENAVEEAELQRLQKARAAELAYLKQLADINRARMASEMNVDVTRFKSMVDAIGADTLREVGKADSEYNVRMLSALGLRSALITDGSTPINVVSTAHGLIGRVVRSGLISSSNGV
;
A
#
# COMPACT_ATOMS: atom_id res chain seq x y z
N MET A 1 -33.69 -39.30 -14.54
CA MET A 1 -33.48 -39.41 -13.09
C MET A 1 -32.12 -38.81 -12.86
N ASP A 2 -32.11 -37.49 -12.69
CA ASP A 2 -30.93 -36.70 -12.42
C ASP A 2 -30.52 -36.95 -10.98
N GLU A 3 -29.42 -37.66 -10.78
CA GLU A 3 -28.74 -37.71 -9.50
C GLU A 3 -27.80 -36.50 -9.44
N ASP A 4 -28.27 -35.44 -8.77
CA ASP A 4 -27.44 -34.34 -8.27
C ASP A 4 -26.37 -34.93 -7.34
N ILE A 5 -25.17 -35.16 -7.87
CA ILE A 5 -23.97 -35.42 -7.07
C ILE A 5 -23.61 -34.10 -6.41
N GLY A 6 -24.14 -33.89 -5.20
CA GLY A 6 -23.79 -32.77 -4.34
C GLY A 6 -22.28 -32.68 -4.16
N GLU A 7 -21.71 -31.59 -4.66
CA GLU A 7 -20.29 -31.23 -4.54
C GLU A 7 -19.79 -31.33 -3.09
N CYS A 8 -18.89 -32.27 -2.83
CA CYS A 8 -18.14 -32.32 -1.59
C CYS A 8 -17.18 -31.12 -1.53
N SER A 9 -17.55 -30.08 -0.78
CA SER A 9 -16.58 -29.10 -0.29
C SER A 9 -15.54 -29.83 0.57
N ALA A 10 -14.27 -29.71 0.19
CA ALA A 10 -13.18 -30.35 0.93
C ALA A 10 -12.91 -29.57 2.22
N LEU A 11 -13.02 -30.24 3.37
CA LEU A 11 -12.62 -29.69 4.67
C LEU A 11 -11.12 -29.90 4.88
N ILE A 12 -10.39 -28.81 5.14
CA ILE A 12 -8.94 -28.82 5.32
C ILE A 12 -8.64 -28.36 6.73
N ARG A 13 -8.10 -29.25 7.56
CA ARG A 13 -7.62 -28.88 8.89
C ARG A 13 -6.20 -28.32 8.78
N ILE A 14 -6.03 -27.07 9.15
CA ILE A 14 -4.73 -26.39 9.19
C ILE A 14 -4.34 -26.27 10.65
N ALA A 15 -3.29 -26.99 11.07
CA ALA A 15 -2.85 -27.00 12.46
C ALA A 15 -2.13 -25.69 12.84
N GLN A 16 -1.73 -25.58 14.10
CA GLN A 16 -0.91 -24.46 14.55
C GLN A 16 0.45 -24.47 13.83
N TYR A 17 0.96 -23.30 13.46
CA TYR A 17 2.20 -23.14 12.67
C TYR A 17 2.17 -23.86 11.32
N GLN A 18 0.99 -24.11 10.76
CA GLN A 18 0.83 -24.60 9.39
C GLN A 18 0.21 -23.54 8.50
N TYR A 19 0.44 -23.69 7.20
CA TYR A 19 -0.19 -22.89 6.17
C TYR A 19 -0.56 -23.73 4.96
N VAL A 20 -1.48 -23.21 4.15
CA VAL A 20 -1.88 -23.78 2.86
C VAL A 20 -1.90 -22.69 1.80
N HIS A 21 -1.78 -23.09 0.54
CA HIS A 21 -2.05 -22.22 -0.60
C HIS A 21 -3.34 -22.66 -1.27
N ILE A 22 -4.26 -21.72 -1.43
CA ILE A 22 -5.55 -21.94 -2.08
C ILE A 22 -5.57 -21.13 -3.38
N LEU A 23 -5.73 -21.81 -4.49
CA LEU A 23 -5.92 -21.24 -5.81
C LEU A 23 -7.42 -21.05 -6.06
N ASN A 24 -7.85 -19.82 -6.31
CA ASN A 24 -9.17 -19.56 -6.87
C ASN A 24 -9.10 -19.76 -8.40
N GLN A 25 -9.92 -20.65 -8.94
CA GLN A 25 -9.92 -21.04 -10.35
C GLN A 25 -10.59 -20.01 -11.26
N ASN A 26 -11.47 -19.15 -10.71
CA ASN A 26 -12.11 -18.08 -11.46
C ASN A 26 -11.14 -16.92 -11.69
N THR A 27 -10.37 -16.55 -10.66
CA THR A 27 -9.44 -15.41 -10.73
C THR A 27 -8.00 -15.80 -11.04
N ASN A 28 -7.67 -17.10 -10.97
CA ASN A 28 -6.30 -17.63 -11.00
C ASN A 28 -5.37 -17.05 -9.92
N VAL A 29 -5.94 -16.51 -8.84
CA VAL A 29 -5.17 -15.94 -7.74
C VAL A 29 -4.92 -17.03 -6.70
N THR A 30 -3.65 -17.23 -6.36
CA THR A 30 -3.23 -18.12 -5.27
C THR A 30 -2.94 -17.30 -4.03
N ARG A 31 -3.63 -17.64 -2.94
CA ARG A 31 -3.49 -16.96 -1.65
C ARG A 31 -3.01 -17.90 -0.56
N LEU A 32 -2.40 -17.31 0.44
CA LEU A 32 -1.93 -17.97 1.64
C LEU A 32 -3.04 -18.01 2.70
N VAL A 33 -3.26 -19.16 3.35
CA VAL A 33 -4.14 -19.29 4.51
C VAL A 33 -3.36 -19.88 5.67
N LEU A 34 -3.38 -19.19 6.82
CA LEU A 34 -2.64 -19.56 8.03
C LEU A 34 -3.51 -20.32 9.01
N GLY A 35 -2.96 -21.34 9.68
CA GLY A 35 -3.58 -21.99 10.83
C GLY A 35 -3.47 -21.16 12.11
N PRO A 36 -4.06 -21.62 13.24
CA PRO A 36 -4.88 -22.82 13.38
C PRO A 36 -6.34 -22.55 12.96
N ARG A 37 -6.82 -23.22 11.92
CA ARG A 37 -8.23 -23.14 11.49
C ARG A 37 -8.63 -24.35 10.65
N THR A 38 -9.91 -24.69 10.67
CA THR A 38 -10.50 -25.57 9.66
C THR A 38 -10.99 -24.71 8.50
N TYR A 39 -10.40 -24.90 7.33
CA TYR A 39 -10.75 -24.18 6.12
C TYR A 39 -11.72 -25.00 5.27
N VAL A 40 -12.80 -24.37 4.81
CA VAL A 40 -13.77 -24.99 3.90
C VAL A 40 -13.40 -24.57 2.48
N CYS A 41 -12.95 -25.52 1.66
CA CYS A 41 -12.64 -25.24 0.26
C CYS A 41 -13.93 -25.10 -0.55
N LEU A 42 -14.09 -23.95 -1.22
CA LEU A 42 -15.23 -23.69 -2.09
C LEU A 42 -15.10 -24.44 -3.43
N LYS A 43 -16.19 -24.46 -4.20
CA LYS A 43 -16.29 -25.17 -5.49
C LYS A 43 -15.32 -24.63 -6.54
N ASP A 44 -15.10 -23.31 -6.54
CA ASP A 44 -14.18 -22.60 -7.42
C ASP A 44 -12.76 -22.52 -6.86
N GLU A 45 -12.46 -23.30 -5.83
CA GLU A 45 -11.16 -23.28 -5.16
C GLU A 45 -10.50 -24.64 -5.21
N LYS A 46 -9.17 -24.59 -5.35
CA LYS A 46 -8.32 -25.77 -5.34
C LYS A 46 -7.17 -25.57 -4.38
N VAL A 47 -6.85 -26.62 -3.64
CA VAL A 47 -5.64 -26.66 -2.81
C VAL A 47 -4.42 -26.73 -3.74
N ALA A 48 -3.65 -25.64 -3.77
CA ALA A 48 -2.40 -25.56 -4.52
C ALA A 48 -1.23 -26.13 -3.70
N LEU A 49 -1.23 -25.87 -2.39
CA LEU A 49 -0.27 -26.42 -1.44
C LEU A 49 -1.03 -27.02 -0.25
N PRO A 50 -0.83 -28.32 0.09
CA PRO A 50 -1.46 -28.93 1.25
C PRO A 50 -0.93 -28.34 2.57
N PRO A 51 -1.56 -28.64 3.72
CA PRO A 51 -1.08 -28.17 5.02
C PRO A 51 0.39 -28.48 5.20
N THR A 52 1.19 -27.42 5.27
CA THR A 52 2.65 -27.46 5.32
C THR A 52 3.11 -26.68 6.54
N ASP A 53 4.12 -27.19 7.24
CA ASP A 53 4.70 -26.53 8.41
C ASP A 53 5.42 -25.24 8.01
N MET A 54 5.27 -24.21 8.82
CA MET A 54 6.01 -22.97 8.69
C MET A 54 7.51 -23.19 8.87
N VAL A 55 8.30 -22.34 8.23
CA VAL A 55 9.75 -22.35 8.38
C VAL A 55 10.09 -21.77 9.75
N SER A 56 10.79 -22.55 10.56
CA SER A 56 11.31 -22.13 11.86
C SER A 56 12.84 -22.12 11.78
N ILE A 57 13.43 -20.96 12.06
CA ILE A 57 14.87 -20.74 12.06
C ILE A 57 15.31 -20.62 13.52
N PRO A 58 16.10 -21.55 14.08
CA PRO A 58 16.63 -21.43 15.43
C PRO A 58 17.58 -20.23 15.57
N PRO A 59 17.89 -19.79 16.81
CA PRO A 59 18.96 -18.82 17.04
C PRO A 59 20.25 -19.27 16.37
N MET A 60 21.07 -18.33 15.92
CA MET A 60 22.34 -18.59 15.22
C MET A 60 22.22 -19.33 13.88
N HIS A 61 21.06 -19.28 13.24
CA HIS A 61 20.85 -19.87 11.93
C HIS A 61 20.23 -18.87 10.95
N TYR A 62 20.34 -19.18 9.65
CA TYR A 62 19.73 -18.45 8.56
C TYR A 62 19.18 -19.41 7.50
N CYS A 63 18.33 -18.91 6.61
CA CYS A 63 17.97 -19.60 5.38
C CYS A 63 17.91 -18.64 4.19
N LEU A 64 18.03 -19.18 2.98
CA LEU A 64 17.93 -18.41 1.75
C LEU A 64 16.57 -18.64 1.07
N VAL A 65 15.83 -17.55 0.83
CA VAL A 65 14.54 -17.57 0.13
C VAL A 65 14.70 -16.92 -1.25
N GLU A 66 14.28 -17.64 -2.29
CA GLU A 66 14.19 -17.17 -3.67
C GLU A 66 12.84 -16.50 -3.92
N ASN A 67 12.85 -15.51 -4.81
CA ASN A 67 11.68 -14.73 -5.21
C ASN A 67 10.95 -14.14 -3.99
N PRO A 68 11.66 -13.46 -3.08
CA PRO A 68 11.06 -12.95 -1.86
C PRO A 68 9.94 -11.96 -2.18
N ILE A 69 8.90 -11.94 -1.34
CA ILE A 69 7.79 -10.99 -1.51
C ILE A 69 8.26 -9.53 -1.51
N MET A 70 7.54 -8.72 -2.26
CA MET A 70 7.61 -7.27 -2.14
C MET A 70 6.84 -6.83 -0.90
N ARG A 71 7.49 -6.05 -0.03
CA ARG A 71 6.90 -5.52 1.20
C ARG A 71 6.74 -4.01 1.10
N SER A 72 5.63 -3.50 1.63
CA SER A 72 5.43 -2.07 1.83
C SER A 72 6.42 -1.56 2.89
N PRO A 73 6.56 -0.23 3.06
CA PRO A 73 7.30 0.30 4.19
C PRO A 73 6.80 -0.30 5.51
N ALA A 74 5.49 -0.46 5.72
CA ALA A 74 4.97 -1.06 6.96
C ALA A 74 5.37 -2.54 7.18
N GLY A 75 6.00 -3.20 6.19
CA GLY A 75 6.41 -4.61 6.24
C GLY A 75 5.35 -5.58 5.71
N GLU A 76 4.21 -5.05 5.25
CA GLU A 76 3.08 -5.82 4.73
C GLU A 76 3.30 -6.25 3.28
N PRO A 77 2.82 -7.43 2.84
CA PRO A 77 2.93 -7.87 1.46
C PRO A 77 2.20 -6.92 0.49
N ILE A 78 2.86 -6.54 -0.61
CA ILE A 78 2.25 -5.75 -1.67
C ILE A 78 1.52 -6.69 -2.64
N LEU A 79 0.26 -6.37 -2.91
CA LEU A 79 -0.58 -7.07 -3.89
C LEU A 79 -0.58 -6.36 -5.25
N ASP A 80 -0.85 -7.10 -6.32
CA ASP A 80 -1.17 -6.54 -7.63
C ASP A 80 -2.67 -6.22 -7.79
N GLY A 81 -3.06 -5.73 -8.96
CA GLY A 81 -4.45 -5.37 -9.24
C GLY A 81 -5.43 -6.56 -9.27
N ALA A 82 -4.91 -7.78 -9.36
CA ALA A 82 -5.70 -9.01 -9.27
C ALA A 82 -5.78 -9.55 -7.83
N GLY A 83 -4.99 -9.01 -6.90
CA GLY A 83 -4.88 -9.49 -5.52
C GLY A 83 -3.83 -10.59 -5.32
N GLN A 84 -2.98 -10.85 -6.33
CA GLN A 84 -1.85 -11.75 -6.22
C GLN A 84 -0.68 -11.02 -5.53
N ILE A 85 0.07 -11.75 -4.70
CA ILE A 85 1.24 -11.20 -4.02
C ILE A 85 2.36 -10.96 -5.02
N LYS A 86 2.95 -9.76 -4.99
CA LYS A 86 4.09 -9.40 -5.84
C LYS A 86 5.39 -9.96 -5.26
N LEU A 87 6.22 -10.52 -6.14
CA LEU A 87 7.52 -11.09 -5.81
C LEU A 87 8.64 -10.30 -6.48
N ARG A 88 9.81 -10.28 -5.86
CA ARG A 88 11.06 -9.85 -6.49
C ARG A 88 11.66 -11.03 -7.26
N LEU A 89 11.16 -11.26 -8.48
CA LEU A 89 11.56 -12.40 -9.31
C LEU A 89 13.08 -12.37 -9.60
N GLY A 90 13.76 -13.49 -9.33
CA GLY A 90 15.20 -13.65 -9.54
C GLY A 90 16.07 -13.11 -8.39
N ASP A 91 15.48 -12.45 -7.39
CA ASP A 91 16.18 -12.04 -6.18
C ASP A 91 16.24 -13.18 -5.15
N THR A 92 17.20 -13.07 -4.25
CA THR A 92 17.32 -13.90 -3.06
C THR A 92 17.39 -13.06 -1.79
N GLU A 93 16.77 -13.53 -0.72
CA GLU A 93 16.72 -12.89 0.59
C GLU A 93 17.20 -13.86 1.67
N TYR A 94 18.12 -13.39 2.51
CA TYR A 94 18.51 -14.09 3.73
C TYR A 94 17.49 -13.80 4.82
N ARG A 95 16.97 -14.85 5.48
CA ARG A 95 16.14 -14.74 6.67
C ARG A 95 16.87 -15.31 7.87
N PHE A 96 16.87 -14.59 8.99
CA PHE A 96 17.54 -14.96 10.24
C PHE A 96 16.53 -15.49 11.25
N HIS A 97 16.96 -15.69 12.50
CA HIS A 97 16.08 -16.10 13.59
C HIS A 97 14.90 -15.14 13.76
N GLN A 98 13.68 -15.65 13.66
CA GLN A 98 12.45 -14.91 13.85
C GLN A 98 11.30 -15.88 14.16
N ASP A 99 10.11 -15.34 14.44
CA ASP A 99 8.89 -16.15 14.54
C ASP A 99 8.68 -17.01 13.28
N ALA A 100 8.16 -18.22 13.50
CA ALA A 100 7.91 -19.17 12.42
C ALA A 100 7.05 -18.53 11.34
N PHE A 101 7.52 -18.61 10.09
CA PHE A 101 6.91 -17.88 8.98
C PHE A 101 6.49 -18.81 7.84
N PRO A 102 5.40 -18.49 7.15
CA PRO A 102 4.98 -19.19 5.94
C PRO A 102 5.86 -18.77 4.75
N LEU A 103 5.89 -19.61 3.71
CA LEU A 103 6.32 -19.17 2.39
C LEU A 103 5.10 -18.72 1.59
N TYR A 104 5.20 -17.56 0.96
CA TYR A 104 4.13 -17.07 0.10
C TYR A 104 4.11 -17.80 -1.24
N PRO A 105 2.96 -17.82 -1.95
CA PRO A 105 2.88 -18.42 -3.29
C PRO A 105 3.96 -17.87 -4.22
N GLY A 106 4.84 -18.76 -4.70
CA GLY A 106 5.97 -18.45 -5.57
C GLY A 106 7.31 -18.18 -4.86
N GLU A 107 7.31 -17.96 -3.54
CA GLU A 107 8.55 -18.03 -2.77
C GLU A 107 9.06 -19.46 -2.72
N ARG A 108 10.39 -19.63 -2.79
CA ARG A 108 11.01 -20.94 -2.68
C ARG A 108 12.17 -20.91 -1.70
N LEU A 109 12.18 -21.85 -0.76
CA LEU A 109 13.31 -22.05 0.13
C LEU A 109 14.42 -22.79 -0.63
N ILE A 110 15.57 -22.13 -0.85
CA ILE A 110 16.68 -22.70 -1.63
C ILE A 110 17.50 -23.69 -0.79
N SER A 111 17.75 -23.36 0.48
CA SER A 111 18.52 -24.22 1.40
C SER A 111 17.75 -24.52 2.69
N ARG A 112 18.03 -25.67 3.28
CA ARG A 112 17.61 -25.94 4.67
C ARG A 112 18.30 -24.94 5.59
N VAL A 113 17.72 -24.71 6.76
CA VAL A 113 18.25 -23.80 7.78
C VAL A 113 19.72 -24.12 8.09
N GLU A 114 20.61 -23.15 7.87
CA GLU A 114 22.06 -23.25 7.99
C GLU A 114 22.58 -22.47 9.20
N LYS A 115 23.64 -22.95 9.84
CA LYS A 115 24.25 -22.27 10.99
C LYS A 115 25.08 -21.07 10.52
N LEU A 116 24.97 -19.94 11.20
CA LEU A 116 25.80 -18.77 10.94
C LEU A 116 27.28 -19.08 11.22
N PRO A 117 28.21 -18.64 10.34
CA PRO A 117 29.63 -18.80 10.58
C PRO A 117 30.07 -17.90 11.74
N LEU A 118 30.64 -18.50 12.78
CA LEU A 118 31.18 -17.80 13.94
C LEU A 118 32.65 -17.42 13.68
N VAL A 119 32.99 -16.15 13.89
CA VAL A 119 34.36 -15.62 13.78
C VAL A 119 34.89 -15.35 15.17
N ASN A 120 35.84 -16.17 15.63
CA ASN A 120 36.44 -16.01 16.96
C ASN A 120 37.47 -14.85 16.98
N GLU A 121 37.95 -14.50 18.18
CA GLU A 121 39.08 -13.58 18.33
C GLU A 121 40.28 -14.05 17.49
N ASN A 122 40.91 -13.11 16.78
CA ASN A 122 42.01 -13.36 15.82
C ASN A 122 41.62 -14.16 14.57
N GLN A 123 40.32 -14.28 14.26
CA GLN A 123 39.83 -14.79 12.97
C GLN A 123 39.18 -13.66 12.17
N ALA A 124 39.17 -13.83 10.84
CA ALA A 124 38.52 -12.90 9.93
C ALA A 124 37.82 -13.65 8.79
N LEU A 125 36.66 -13.16 8.38
CA LEU A 125 36.00 -13.60 7.14
C LEU A 125 36.54 -12.79 5.97
N CYS A 126 37.02 -13.47 4.94
CA CYS A 126 37.32 -12.84 3.67
C CYS A 126 36.02 -12.76 2.84
N LEU A 127 35.42 -11.58 2.84
CA LEU A 127 34.21 -11.30 2.07
C LEU A 127 34.59 -10.94 0.64
N ARG A 128 33.70 -11.28 -0.30
CA ARG A 128 33.82 -10.90 -1.71
C ARG A 128 32.50 -10.32 -2.18
N ALA A 129 32.54 -9.11 -2.73
CA ALA A 129 31.38 -8.48 -3.33
C ALA A 129 30.94 -9.28 -4.56
N VAL A 130 29.68 -9.68 -4.60
CA VAL A 130 29.11 -10.36 -5.78
C VAL A 130 28.69 -9.32 -6.83
N THR A 131 28.14 -8.19 -6.37
CA THR A 131 27.69 -7.07 -7.19
C THR A 131 28.23 -5.76 -6.63
N ASN A 132 28.03 -4.65 -7.35
CA ASN A 132 28.33 -3.32 -6.83
C ASN A 132 27.28 -2.94 -5.79
N PHE A 133 27.70 -2.51 -4.60
CA PHE A 133 26.81 -2.04 -3.54
C PHE A 133 27.54 -1.07 -2.60
N ILE A 134 26.80 -0.42 -1.70
CA ILE A 134 27.37 0.44 -0.66
C ILE A 134 27.26 -0.30 0.66
N ASP A 135 28.40 -0.55 1.32
CA ASP A 135 28.44 -1.25 2.60
C ASP A 135 28.00 -0.38 3.78
N ASP A 136 28.03 -0.94 4.99
CA ASP A 136 27.56 -0.29 6.22
C ASP A 136 28.43 0.91 6.62
N ASN A 137 29.70 0.91 6.23
CA ASN A 137 30.63 2.03 6.41
C ASN A 137 30.49 3.09 5.31
N ASN A 138 29.41 3.03 4.51
CA ASN A 138 29.17 3.86 3.33
C ASN A 138 30.28 3.77 2.28
N LEU A 139 31.04 2.68 2.25
CA LEU A 139 32.06 2.44 1.24
C LEU A 139 31.41 1.81 0.00
N GLN A 140 31.67 2.39 -1.17
CA GLN A 140 31.31 1.76 -2.43
C GLN A 140 32.17 0.51 -2.66
N ARG A 141 31.51 -0.65 -2.64
CA ARG A 141 32.11 -1.94 -2.98
C ARG A 141 31.86 -2.25 -4.45
N VAL A 142 32.92 -2.65 -5.15
CA VAL A 142 32.85 -3.09 -6.56
C VAL A 142 32.76 -4.60 -6.61
N ALA A 143 32.00 -5.15 -7.56
CA ALA A 143 31.91 -6.58 -7.80
C ALA A 143 33.31 -7.22 -7.93
N GLY A 144 33.52 -8.35 -7.22
CA GLY A 144 34.80 -9.05 -7.14
C GLY A 144 35.76 -8.50 -6.09
N GLN A 145 35.54 -7.30 -5.54
CA GLN A 145 36.37 -6.73 -4.48
C GLN A 145 36.32 -7.61 -3.23
N LYS A 146 37.48 -7.85 -2.62
CA LYS A 146 37.62 -8.61 -1.38
C LYS A 146 37.99 -7.71 -0.22
N TRP A 147 37.49 -8.02 0.97
CA TRP A 147 37.90 -7.37 2.22
C TRP A 147 37.82 -8.34 3.40
N LEU A 148 38.50 -8.00 4.48
CA LEU A 148 38.42 -8.75 5.72
C LEU A 148 37.35 -8.16 6.63
N PHE A 149 36.61 -9.06 7.27
CA PHE A 149 35.75 -8.77 8.40
C PHE A 149 36.38 -9.43 9.63
N GLU A 150 37.00 -8.64 10.50
CA GLU A 150 37.75 -9.09 11.68
C GLU A 150 36.83 -9.18 12.91
N GLY A 151 36.91 -10.29 13.65
CA GLY A 151 36.18 -10.49 14.91
C GLY A 151 36.84 -9.85 16.14
N PRO A 152 36.22 -9.91 17.34
CA PRO A 152 35.09 -10.76 17.70
C PRO A 152 33.75 -10.07 17.44
N ALA A 153 33.03 -10.55 16.42
CA ALA A 153 31.64 -10.20 16.19
C ALA A 153 30.86 -11.51 16.19
N ALA A 154 30.36 -11.85 17.38
CA ALA A 154 29.29 -12.84 17.50
C ALA A 154 28.00 -12.18 17.01
N GLU A 155 27.23 -12.90 16.20
CA GLU A 155 25.86 -12.60 15.81
C GLU A 155 25.57 -11.34 14.97
N ASN A 156 26.08 -10.16 15.33
CA ASN A 156 25.40 -8.91 14.93
C ASN A 156 25.67 -8.43 13.51
N ALA A 157 26.82 -8.73 12.90
CA ALA A 157 27.18 -8.07 11.65
C ALA A 157 26.36 -8.50 10.42
N VAL A 158 25.89 -9.75 10.36
CA VAL A 158 25.12 -10.21 9.20
C VAL A 158 23.65 -9.80 9.32
N GLU A 159 23.10 -9.86 10.54
CA GLU A 159 21.74 -9.42 10.82
C GLU A 159 21.63 -7.88 10.75
N GLU A 160 22.59 -7.14 11.33
CA GLU A 160 22.66 -5.68 11.20
C GLU A 160 22.91 -5.24 9.76
N ALA A 161 23.79 -5.91 9.00
CA ALA A 161 24.02 -5.56 7.59
C ALA A 161 22.76 -5.74 6.73
N GLU A 162 22.00 -6.83 6.92
CA GLU A 162 20.76 -7.02 6.15
C GLU A 162 19.63 -6.11 6.64
N LEU A 163 19.50 -5.88 7.96
CA LEU A 163 18.58 -4.88 8.51
C LEU A 163 18.89 -3.49 7.96
N GLN A 164 20.18 -3.13 7.86
CA GLN A 164 20.61 -1.87 7.28
C GLN A 164 20.39 -1.82 5.77
N ARG A 165 20.60 -2.92 5.03
CA ARG A 165 20.28 -3.00 3.60
C ARG A 165 18.79 -2.76 3.36
N LEU A 166 17.93 -3.40 4.16
CA LEU A 166 16.48 -3.21 4.12
C LEU A 166 16.07 -1.80 4.50
N GLN A 167 16.70 -1.20 5.53
CA GLN A 167 16.46 0.19 5.91
C GLN A 167 16.91 1.19 4.83
N LYS A 168 18.07 0.99 4.21
CA LYS A 168 18.57 1.80 3.09
C LYS A 168 17.65 1.69 1.87
N ALA A 169 17.22 0.48 1.51
CA ALA A 169 16.25 0.26 0.43
C ALA A 169 14.92 0.96 0.72
N ARG A 170 14.40 0.85 1.95
CA ARG A 170 13.18 1.52 2.39
C ARG A 170 13.32 3.05 2.40
N ALA A 171 14.48 3.58 2.80
CA ALA A 171 14.77 5.01 2.79
C ALA A 171 14.83 5.56 1.37
N ALA A 172 15.45 4.83 0.42
CA ALA A 172 15.48 5.20 -0.99
C ALA A 172 14.07 5.23 -1.60
N GLU A 173 13.25 4.21 -1.32
CA GLU A 173 11.86 4.16 -1.78
C GLU A 173 11.02 5.32 -1.19
N LEU A 174 11.14 5.58 0.12
CA LEU A 174 10.46 6.71 0.76
C LEU A 174 10.90 8.05 0.20
N ALA A 175 12.18 8.20 -0.16
CA ALA A 175 12.69 9.41 -0.79
C ALA A 175 12.08 9.60 -2.19
N TYR A 176 12.02 8.53 -3.00
CA TYR A 176 11.39 8.55 -4.31
C TYR A 176 9.91 8.92 -4.24
N LEU A 177 9.15 8.28 -3.34
CA LEU A 177 7.72 8.56 -3.14
C LEU A 177 7.46 9.99 -2.66
N LYS A 178 8.32 10.52 -1.77
CA LYS A 178 8.25 11.93 -1.34
C LYS A 178 8.50 12.88 -2.52
N GLN A 179 9.53 12.62 -3.31
CA GLN A 179 9.84 13.43 -4.49
C GLN A 179 8.68 13.42 -5.49
N LEU A 180 8.07 12.25 -5.74
CA LEU A 180 6.90 12.13 -6.58
C LEU A 180 5.69 12.89 -6.00
N ALA A 181 5.46 12.81 -4.70
CA ALA A 181 4.40 13.55 -4.02
C ALA A 181 4.60 15.06 -4.11
N ASP A 182 5.84 15.55 -3.99
CA ASP A 182 6.18 16.97 -4.10
C ASP A 182 5.99 17.49 -5.53
N ILE A 183 6.38 16.69 -6.54
CA ILE A 183 6.11 17.00 -7.95
C ILE A 183 4.60 17.08 -8.20
N ASN A 184 3.83 16.12 -7.70
CA ASN A 184 2.38 16.10 -7.85
C ASN A 184 1.73 17.30 -7.14
N ARG A 185 2.20 17.68 -5.94
CA ARG A 185 1.73 18.86 -5.21
C ARG A 185 2.02 20.14 -5.98
N ALA A 186 3.23 20.29 -6.50
CA ALA A 186 3.63 21.45 -7.29
C ALA A 186 2.80 21.57 -8.58
N ARG A 187 2.59 20.45 -9.27
CA ARG A 187 1.73 20.36 -10.45
C ARG A 187 0.30 20.79 -10.13
N MET A 188 -0.33 20.20 -9.13
CA MET A 188 -1.69 20.55 -8.72
C MET A 188 -1.80 22.03 -8.33
N ALA A 189 -0.81 22.58 -7.61
CA ALA A 189 -0.80 23.99 -7.25
C ALA A 189 -0.72 24.91 -8.49
N SER A 190 0.07 24.53 -9.50
CA SER A 190 0.15 25.28 -10.76
C SER A 190 -1.15 25.23 -11.55
N GLU A 191 -1.76 24.05 -11.67
CA GLU A 191 -3.07 23.84 -12.32
C GLU A 191 -4.15 24.66 -11.60
N MET A 192 -4.18 24.61 -10.26
CA MET A 192 -5.10 25.41 -9.45
C MET A 192 -4.90 26.92 -9.64
N ASN A 193 -3.66 27.39 -9.74
CA ASN A 193 -3.39 28.82 -9.96
C ASN A 193 -3.87 29.27 -11.36
N VAL A 194 -3.71 28.42 -12.38
CA VAL A 194 -4.25 28.68 -13.72
C VAL A 194 -5.77 28.74 -13.68
N ASP A 195 -6.43 27.80 -12.99
CA ASP A 195 -7.88 27.76 -12.87
C ASP A 195 -8.43 28.96 -12.10
N VAL A 196 -7.81 29.35 -10.97
CA VAL A 196 -8.17 30.54 -10.20
C VAL A 196 -8.00 31.80 -11.05
N THR A 197 -6.91 31.92 -11.78
CA THR A 197 -6.64 33.07 -12.67
C THR A 197 -7.69 33.15 -13.78
N ARG A 198 -7.98 32.02 -14.43
CA ARG A 198 -8.99 31.93 -15.49
C ARG A 198 -10.38 32.29 -14.98
N PHE A 199 -10.76 31.77 -13.81
CA PHE A 199 -12.05 32.06 -13.19
C PHE A 199 -12.17 33.55 -12.85
N LYS A 200 -11.13 34.13 -12.26
CA LYS A 200 -11.08 35.56 -11.96
C LYS A 200 -11.26 36.41 -13.22
N SER A 201 -10.53 36.11 -14.29
CA SER A 201 -10.70 36.82 -15.57
C SER A 201 -12.12 36.67 -16.15
N MET A 202 -12.75 35.51 -16.01
CA MET A 202 -14.12 35.29 -16.46
C MET A 202 -15.13 36.09 -15.65
N VAL A 203 -15.00 36.12 -14.32
CA VAL A 203 -15.87 36.88 -13.41
C VAL A 203 -15.70 38.39 -13.62
N ASP A 204 -14.45 38.86 -13.74
CA ASP A 204 -14.14 40.26 -13.99
C ASP A 204 -14.74 40.73 -15.34
N ALA A 205 -14.71 39.88 -16.38
CA ALA A 205 -15.30 40.18 -17.69
C ALA A 205 -16.84 40.24 -17.68
N ILE A 206 -17.51 39.47 -16.81
CA ILE A 206 -18.98 39.51 -16.66
C ILE A 206 -19.42 40.75 -15.87
N GLY A 207 -18.63 41.18 -14.89
CA GLY A 207 -18.86 42.39 -14.10
C GLY A 207 -19.85 42.21 -12.94
N ALA A 208 -19.62 42.94 -11.86
CA ALA A 208 -20.40 42.81 -10.62
C ALA A 208 -21.88 43.21 -10.78
N ASP A 209 -22.18 44.19 -11.62
CA ASP A 209 -23.55 44.66 -11.86
C ASP A 209 -24.39 43.63 -12.62
N THR A 210 -23.80 42.95 -13.61
CA THR A 210 -24.46 41.87 -14.35
C THR A 210 -24.76 40.68 -13.45
N LEU A 211 -23.81 40.28 -12.58
CA LEU A 211 -24.01 39.22 -11.60
C LEU A 211 -25.11 39.55 -10.58
N ARG A 212 -25.25 40.83 -10.20
CA ARG A 212 -26.31 41.31 -9.31
C ARG A 212 -27.69 41.20 -9.94
N GLU A 213 -27.83 41.56 -11.22
CA GLU A 213 -29.11 41.46 -11.92
C GLU A 213 -29.50 40.00 -12.19
N VAL A 214 -28.52 39.13 -12.49
CA VAL A 214 -28.78 37.69 -12.60
C VAL A 214 -29.16 37.06 -11.25
N GLY A 215 -28.54 37.48 -10.15
CA GLY A 215 -28.89 36.99 -8.81
C GLY A 215 -30.29 37.40 -8.32
N LYS A 216 -30.91 38.41 -8.94
CA LYS A 216 -32.33 38.78 -8.71
C LYS A 216 -33.30 37.98 -9.59
N ALA A 217 -32.79 37.31 -10.63
CA ALA A 217 -33.60 36.48 -11.52
C ALA A 217 -33.96 35.13 -10.84
N ASP A 218 -35.05 34.52 -11.34
CA ASP A 218 -35.65 33.32 -10.76
C ASP A 218 -34.68 32.14 -10.63
N SER A 219 -34.97 31.22 -9.70
CA SER A 219 -33.99 30.25 -9.18
C SER A 219 -33.41 29.28 -10.22
N GLU A 220 -34.11 29.03 -11.32
CA GLU A 220 -33.67 28.15 -12.42
C GLU A 220 -32.55 28.78 -13.27
N TYR A 221 -32.55 30.10 -13.45
CA TYR A 221 -31.53 30.82 -14.23
C TYR A 221 -30.17 30.82 -13.52
N ASN A 222 -30.17 30.82 -12.19
CA ASN A 222 -28.96 30.78 -11.37
C ASN A 222 -28.16 29.48 -11.57
N VAL A 223 -28.83 28.33 -11.73
CA VAL A 223 -28.17 27.03 -11.92
C VAL A 223 -27.53 26.93 -13.31
N ARG A 224 -28.21 27.41 -14.35
CA ARG A 224 -27.68 27.42 -15.72
C ARG A 224 -26.49 28.38 -15.86
N MET A 225 -26.51 29.52 -15.17
CA MET A 225 -25.37 30.43 -15.11
C MET A 225 -24.16 29.79 -14.42
N LEU A 226 -24.34 29.18 -13.24
CA LEU A 226 -23.26 28.50 -12.52
C LEU A 226 -22.64 27.37 -13.36
N SER A 227 -23.47 26.63 -14.12
CA SER A 227 -22.99 25.64 -15.09
C SER A 227 -22.24 26.26 -16.27
N ALA A 228 -22.67 27.41 -16.78
CA ALA A 228 -22.01 28.13 -17.90
C ALA A 228 -20.66 28.75 -17.49
N LEU A 229 -20.51 29.14 -16.22
CA LEU A 229 -19.25 29.59 -15.62
C LEU A 229 -18.22 28.46 -15.40
N GLY A 230 -18.58 27.22 -15.74
CA GLY A 230 -17.69 26.06 -15.63
C GLY A 230 -17.45 25.60 -14.19
N LEU A 231 -18.25 26.05 -13.22
CA LEU A 231 -18.20 25.56 -11.84
C LEU A 231 -18.66 24.10 -11.83
N ARG A 232 -17.70 23.19 -11.79
CA ARG A 232 -17.97 21.75 -11.67
C ARG A 232 -18.48 21.47 -10.26
N SER A 233 -19.55 20.68 -10.15
CA SER A 233 -20.08 20.22 -8.86
C SER A 233 -18.99 19.45 -8.10
N ALA A 234 -18.37 20.08 -7.12
CA ALA A 234 -17.49 19.39 -6.19
C ALA A 234 -18.38 18.64 -5.18
N LEU A 235 -18.25 17.31 -5.16
CA LEU A 235 -18.98 16.45 -4.24
C LEU A 235 -18.16 16.37 -2.95
N ILE A 236 -18.54 17.16 -1.94
CA ILE A 236 -17.87 17.17 -0.64
C ILE A 236 -18.58 16.15 0.24
N THR A 237 -17.85 15.11 0.68
CA THR A 237 -18.38 14.08 1.60
C THR A 237 -17.74 14.26 2.97
N ASP A 238 -18.56 14.52 4.00
CA ASP A 238 -18.22 14.18 5.38
C ASP A 238 -19.01 12.92 5.74
N GLY A 239 -18.41 11.74 5.50
CA GLY A 239 -18.70 10.43 6.11
C GLY A 239 -20.13 9.83 6.13
N SER A 240 -21.21 10.56 5.81
CA SER A 240 -22.57 10.03 5.91
C SER A 240 -23.60 10.68 4.98
N THR A 241 -23.33 11.82 4.35
CA THR A 241 -24.21 12.36 3.30
C THR A 241 -23.42 13.09 2.21
N PRO A 242 -23.56 12.70 0.92
CA PRO A 242 -22.94 13.43 -0.17
C PRO A 242 -23.70 14.76 -0.40
N ILE A 243 -23.01 15.89 -0.24
CA ILE A 243 -23.60 17.22 -0.49
C ILE A 243 -23.13 17.71 -1.86
N ASN A 244 -24.08 17.89 -2.78
CA ASN A 244 -23.82 18.48 -4.09
C ASN A 244 -23.98 20.00 -4.02
N VAL A 245 -22.85 20.72 -3.97
CA VAL A 245 -22.78 22.17 -3.71
C VAL A 245 -23.66 23.00 -4.66
N VAL A 246 -23.84 22.58 -5.91
CA VAL A 246 -24.63 23.31 -6.91
C VAL A 246 -26.14 23.13 -6.70
N SER A 247 -26.59 21.95 -6.25
CA SER A 247 -28.00 21.72 -5.91
C SER A 247 -28.34 22.16 -4.48
N THR A 248 -27.36 22.21 -3.58
CA THR A 248 -27.56 22.63 -2.18
C THR A 248 -27.73 24.15 -2.02
N ALA A 249 -27.27 24.96 -2.99
CA ALA A 249 -27.54 26.40 -3.02
C ALA A 249 -29.05 26.74 -2.96
N HIS A 250 -29.89 25.89 -3.56
CA HIS A 250 -31.36 26.01 -3.50
C HIS A 250 -31.93 25.90 -2.07
N GLY A 251 -31.27 25.13 -1.18
CA GLY A 251 -31.73 24.90 0.20
C GLY A 251 -31.20 25.89 1.24
N LEU A 252 -30.01 26.46 1.03
CA LEU A 252 -29.36 27.36 1.99
C LEU A 252 -29.79 28.83 1.84
N ILE A 253 -30.05 29.30 0.62
CA ILE A 253 -30.44 30.70 0.36
C ILE A 253 -31.85 30.99 0.89
N GLY A 254 -32.76 30.00 0.88
CA GLY A 254 -34.12 30.15 1.44
C GLY A 254 -34.20 30.24 2.97
N ARG A 255 -33.13 29.88 3.70
CA ARG A 255 -33.15 29.87 5.18
C ARG A 255 -32.59 31.15 5.81
N VAL A 256 -31.71 31.86 5.12
CA VAL A 256 -31.10 33.10 5.65
C VAL A 256 -32.07 34.29 5.59
N VAL A 257 -32.98 34.33 4.62
CA VAL A 257 -33.95 35.44 4.48
C VAL A 257 -35.05 35.44 5.55
N ARG A 258 -35.34 34.30 6.21
CA ARG A 258 -36.40 34.21 7.23
C ARG A 258 -35.97 34.52 8.67
N SER A 259 -34.67 34.63 8.97
CA SER A 259 -34.20 34.94 10.33
C SER A 259 -33.95 36.44 10.60
N GLY A 260 -34.21 37.33 9.65
CA GLY A 260 -33.99 38.78 9.79
C GLY A 260 -35.21 39.63 10.14
N LEU A 261 -36.41 39.05 10.25
CA LEU A 261 -37.65 39.77 10.56
C LEU A 261 -38.44 39.00 11.60
N ILE A 262 -38.23 39.28 12.89
CA ILE A 262 -39.21 39.33 13.99
C ILE A 262 -38.42 39.73 15.26
N SER A 263 -38.44 41.02 15.62
CA SER A 263 -38.54 41.45 17.02
C SER A 263 -38.82 42.96 17.10
N SER A 264 -40.10 43.34 17.06
CA SER A 264 -40.57 44.52 17.81
C SER A 264 -42.06 44.42 18.08
N SER A 265 -42.38 44.40 19.37
CA SER A 265 -43.62 44.78 20.07
C SER A 265 -44.92 44.00 19.79
N ASN A 266 -45.47 43.41 20.86
CA ASN A 266 -46.73 43.92 21.42
C ASN A 266 -46.78 43.70 22.93
N GLY A 267 -47.00 44.79 23.67
CA GLY A 267 -47.47 44.76 25.04
C GLY A 267 -48.91 45.27 25.07
N VAL A 268 -49.82 44.39 25.52
CA VAL A 268 -50.95 44.65 26.41
C VAL A 268 -51.06 43.43 27.31
#